data_AF-A0A8H3TW35-F1
#
_entry.id   AF-A0A8H3TW35-F1
#
_cell.length_a   1.000
_cell.length_b   1.000
_cell.length_c   1.000
_cell.angle_alpha   90.00
_cell.angle_beta   90.00
_cell.angle_gamma   90.00
#
_symmetry.space_group_name_H-M   'P 1'
#
loop_
_entity.id
_entity.type
_entity.pdbx_description
1 polymer ?
#
loop_
_entity_poly.entity_id
_entity_poly.type
_entity_poly.pdbx_seq_one_letter_code
_entity_poly.pdbx_strand_id
1 'polypeptide(L)'
;MEWPQNWALQRFPVGKWMSFNITLWAIFLCCFAACSNFAGLAVLRAGLGMCEGSITAGFMIVTSSWYTLSEQAIRTGYWFLMNGTAQIVSGLLSYAVLQIGLDNAFKPWRVFFLLTGGMTLVVALAYWIWFPDSPMTAKFLTEDEKIMAIERIRENKTGVENKTWKKDQFVEALCDWKLWTFAVFAAFNNVPNSLTNQNSLIIKSLGYETWQTTLLGCVSGVVEIVTIWTSTLALKRWPNHRGYIGAAWLVPNVIGAILIVTLPYSNKAGILVCLYVTGVGTPGFVIALAWVNNCVTGHTKKTTTNAAFLIGYCLGNLLAPLMWLDKYKPRNRVPWTIIIISYSICVVMLLGIRWRLNYENKQRDIRQAESTSEEDEYGYIDEVLEDGTTITHKVEKTFMDLTDKQNLSFRYPL
;
A
#
# COMPACT_ATOMS: atom_id res chain seq x y z
N MET A 1 -9.80 4.13 12.23
CA MET A 1 -8.63 4.73 12.92
C MET A 1 -7.73 5.51 11.98
N GLU A 2 -7.74 5.21 10.68
CA GLU A 2 -6.92 5.90 9.68
C GLU A 2 -7.31 7.37 9.42
N TRP A 3 -8.61 7.72 9.45
CA TRP A 3 -9.05 9.09 9.16
C TRP A 3 -8.47 10.13 10.14
N PRO A 4 -8.53 9.93 11.48
CA PRO A 4 -7.84 10.80 12.43
C PRO A 4 -6.32 10.86 12.22
N GLN A 5 -5.68 9.75 11.84
CA GLN A 5 -4.24 9.69 11.60
C GLN A 5 -3.84 10.50 10.35
N ASN A 6 -4.62 10.40 9.28
CA ASN A 6 -4.44 11.20 8.07
C ASN A 6 -4.62 12.70 8.36
N TRP A 7 -5.59 13.06 9.20
CA TRP A 7 -5.78 14.43 9.63
C TRP A 7 -4.61 14.94 10.49
N ALA A 8 -4.05 14.09 11.37
CA ALA A 8 -2.87 14.43 12.15
C ALA A 8 -1.63 14.63 11.26
N LEU A 9 -1.44 13.79 10.24
CA LEU A 9 -0.35 13.92 9.25
C LEU A 9 -0.39 15.22 8.45
N GLN A 10 -1.57 15.85 8.31
CA GLN A 10 -1.69 17.16 7.65
C GLN A 10 -1.30 18.34 8.56
N ARG A 11 -1.35 18.15 9.88
CA ARG A 11 -1.07 19.19 10.89
C ARG A 11 0.32 19.11 11.48
N PHE A 12 0.83 17.89 11.69
CA PHE A 12 2.14 17.66 12.31
C PHE A 12 3.22 17.35 11.28
N PRO A 13 4.51 17.59 11.59
CA PRO A 13 5.61 17.12 10.77
C PRO A 13 5.53 15.60 10.58
N VAL A 14 5.49 15.17 9.32
CA VAL A 14 5.17 13.79 8.93
C VAL A 14 6.16 12.78 9.53
N GLY A 15 7.46 13.07 9.46
CA GLY A 15 8.50 12.19 9.99
C GLY A 15 8.40 12.01 11.51
N LYS A 16 8.26 13.10 12.27
CA LYS A 16 8.09 13.03 13.73
C LYS A 16 6.81 12.32 14.16
N TRP A 17 5.70 12.58 13.47
CA TRP A 17 4.43 11.90 13.77
C TRP A 17 4.52 10.40 13.50
N MET A 18 5.13 10.00 12.38
CA MET A 18 5.37 8.59 12.08
C MET A 18 6.27 7.94 13.12
N SER A 19 7.36 8.59 13.52
CA SER A 19 8.27 8.07 14.54
C SER A 19 7.60 7.88 15.91
N PHE A 20 6.74 8.83 16.31
CA PHE A 20 5.91 8.69 17.51
C PHE A 20 5.00 7.46 17.44
N ASN A 21 4.31 7.26 16.31
CA ASN A 21 3.45 6.09 16.12
C ASN A 21 4.25 4.78 16.10
N ILE A 22 5.43 4.73 15.48
CA ILE A 22 6.29 3.53 15.46
C ILE A 22 6.80 3.21 16.87
N THR A 23 7.20 4.23 17.65
CA THR A 23 7.61 4.06 19.05
C THR A 23 6.48 3.50 19.90
N LEU A 24 5.28 4.07 19.78
CA LEU A 24 4.12 3.62 20.53
C LEU A 24 3.70 2.19 20.13
N TRP A 25 3.78 1.87 18.84
CA TRP A 25 3.54 0.52 18.32
C TRP A 25 4.53 -0.49 18.93
N ALA A 26 5.81 -0.15 19.01
CA ALA A 26 6.83 -0.99 19.61
C ALA A 26 6.63 -1.19 21.12
N ILE A 27 6.20 -0.14 21.85
CA ILE A 27 5.84 -0.24 23.28
C ILE A 27 4.66 -1.21 23.46
N PHE A 28 3.60 -1.08 22.66
CA PHE A 28 2.46 -1.99 22.74
C PHE A 28 2.86 -3.44 22.46
N LEU A 29 3.80 -3.67 21.54
CA LEU A 29 4.36 -4.99 21.27
C LEU A 29 5.15 -5.58 22.44
N CYS A 30 5.98 -4.78 23.11
CA CYS A 30 6.64 -5.23 24.33
C CYS A 30 5.61 -5.57 25.44
N CYS A 31 4.53 -4.78 25.55
CA CYS A 31 3.44 -5.03 26.49
C CYS A 31 2.66 -6.32 26.19
N PHE A 32 2.64 -6.82 24.95
CA PHE A 32 2.01 -8.11 24.63
C PHE A 32 2.60 -9.28 25.42
N ALA A 33 3.90 -9.22 25.74
CA ALA A 33 4.55 -10.25 26.54
C ALA A 33 4.06 -10.29 27.99
N ALA A 34 3.58 -9.17 28.52
CA ALA A 34 3.08 -9.03 29.89
C ALA A 34 1.58 -9.38 30.04
N CYS A 35 0.83 -9.47 28.94
CA CYS A 35 -0.61 -9.75 29.00
C CYS A 35 -0.92 -11.18 29.44
N SER A 36 -1.93 -11.30 30.29
CA SER A 36 -2.48 -12.57 30.80
C SER A 36 -3.99 -12.72 30.58
N ASN A 37 -4.69 -11.66 30.15
CA ASN A 37 -6.13 -11.63 29.95
C ASN A 37 -6.53 -11.21 28.52
N PHE A 38 -7.70 -11.65 28.08
CA PHE A 38 -8.22 -11.33 26.74
C PHE A 38 -8.46 -9.82 26.57
N ALA A 39 -8.99 -9.16 27.60
CA ALA A 39 -9.25 -7.72 27.57
C ALA A 39 -7.96 -6.92 27.33
N GLY A 40 -6.86 -7.26 28.01
CA GLY A 40 -5.57 -6.61 27.79
C GLY A 40 -5.03 -6.85 26.38
N LEU A 41 -5.12 -8.07 25.86
CA LEU A 41 -4.75 -8.37 24.48
C LEU A 41 -5.59 -7.59 23.47
N ALA A 42 -6.89 -7.44 23.69
CA ALA A 42 -7.79 -6.69 22.82
C ALA A 42 -7.45 -5.19 22.80
N VAL A 43 -7.18 -4.59 23.96
CA VAL A 43 -6.78 -3.18 24.08
C VAL A 43 -5.45 -2.93 23.38
N LEU A 44 -4.44 -3.77 23.63
CA LEU A 44 -3.14 -3.63 22.94
C LEU A 44 -3.28 -3.81 21.43
N ARG A 45 -4.14 -4.73 20.97
CA ARG A 45 -4.39 -4.93 19.54
C ARG A 45 -5.07 -3.72 18.90
N ALA A 46 -6.01 -3.09 19.59
CA ALA A 46 -6.61 -1.83 19.15
C ALA A 46 -5.56 -0.70 19.08
N GLY A 47 -4.68 -0.61 20.08
CA GLY A 47 -3.57 0.35 20.11
C GLY A 47 -2.58 0.17 18.94
N LEU A 48 -2.20 -1.07 18.64
CA LEU A 48 -1.35 -1.38 17.47
C LEU A 48 -2.01 -0.94 16.16
N GLY A 49 -3.29 -1.26 15.97
CA GLY A 49 -4.03 -0.87 14.76
C GLY A 49 -4.19 0.64 14.62
N MET A 50 -4.29 1.37 15.73
CA MET A 50 -4.32 2.83 15.73
C MET A 50 -3.00 3.44 15.25
N CYS A 51 -1.86 2.86 15.63
CA CYS A 51 -0.54 3.33 15.22
C CYS A 51 -0.23 2.98 13.76
N GLU A 52 -0.59 1.77 13.32
CA GLU A 52 -0.34 1.25 11.97
C GLU A 52 -1.03 2.10 10.88
N GLY A 53 -2.22 2.61 11.16
CA GLY A 53 -3.01 3.39 10.20
C GLY A 53 -2.36 4.70 9.72
N SER A 54 -1.28 5.16 10.35
CA SER A 54 -0.52 6.35 9.93
C SER A 54 0.61 6.04 8.96
N ILE A 55 1.12 4.80 8.94
CA ILE A 55 2.41 4.46 8.34
C ILE A 55 2.32 4.50 6.81
N THR A 56 1.32 3.81 6.24
CA THR A 56 1.12 3.71 4.78
C THR A 56 0.86 5.08 4.15
N ALA A 57 0.02 5.89 4.76
CA ALA A 57 -0.25 7.25 4.29
C ALA A 57 0.96 8.17 4.47
N GLY A 58 1.65 8.09 5.61
CA GLY A 58 2.87 8.86 5.87
C GLY A 58 3.98 8.55 4.85
N PHE A 59 4.22 7.28 4.54
CA PHE A 59 5.19 6.90 3.49
C PHE A 59 4.78 7.39 2.11
N MET A 60 3.49 7.37 1.77
CA MET A 60 3.02 7.93 0.50
C MET A 60 3.25 9.45 0.43
N ILE A 61 2.95 10.19 1.50
CA ILE A 61 3.19 11.64 1.57
C ILE A 61 4.68 11.92 1.38
N VAL A 62 5.54 11.29 2.19
CA VAL A 62 7.00 11.49 2.09
C VAL A 62 7.51 11.10 0.70
N THR A 63 7.07 9.98 0.13
CA THR A 63 7.50 9.58 -1.21
C THR A 63 7.08 10.61 -2.26
N SER A 64 5.88 11.18 -2.15
CA SER A 64 5.41 12.23 -3.06
C SER A 64 6.13 13.56 -2.89
N SER A 65 6.62 13.87 -1.68
CA SER A 65 7.37 15.08 -1.36
C SER A 65 8.85 15.02 -1.76
N TRP A 66 9.36 13.87 -2.19
CA TRP A 66 10.79 13.69 -2.51
C TRP A 66 11.04 13.19 -3.94
N TYR A 67 10.03 12.59 -4.59
CA TYR A 67 10.20 11.89 -5.86
C TYR A 67 9.18 12.27 -6.92
N THR A 68 9.59 12.15 -8.18
CA THR A 68 8.71 12.42 -9.32
C THR A 68 7.61 11.36 -9.48
N LEU A 69 6.48 11.65 -10.15
CA LEU A 69 5.36 10.70 -10.33
C LEU A 69 5.79 9.38 -11.01
N SER A 70 6.79 9.45 -11.90
CA SER A 70 7.37 8.28 -12.57
C SER A 70 8.22 7.44 -11.60
N GLU A 71 8.93 8.09 -10.67
CA GLU A 71 9.75 7.45 -9.66
C GLU A 71 8.94 6.90 -8.48
N GLN A 72 7.82 7.57 -8.12
CA GLN A 72 6.97 7.20 -6.99
C GLN A 72 6.53 5.73 -7.03
N ALA A 73 6.19 5.19 -8.21
CA ALA A 73 5.80 3.79 -8.36
C ALA A 73 6.94 2.82 -8.02
N ILE A 74 8.17 3.14 -8.46
CA ILE A 74 9.36 2.31 -8.20
C ILE A 74 9.74 2.39 -6.73
N ARG A 75 9.77 3.59 -6.15
CA ARG A 75 10.00 3.80 -4.72
C ARG A 75 8.96 3.06 -3.90
N THR A 76 7.71 3.05 -4.37
CA THR A 76 6.63 2.31 -3.74
C THR A 76 6.92 0.83 -3.62
N GLY A 77 7.37 0.20 -4.71
CA GLY A 77 7.82 -1.18 -4.62
C GLY A 77 9.01 -1.39 -3.68
N TYR A 78 9.96 -0.46 -3.58
CA TYR A 78 11.12 -0.63 -2.69
C TYR A 78 10.77 -0.69 -1.20
N TRP A 79 9.84 0.12 -0.69
CA TRP A 79 9.42 -0.05 0.70
C TRP A 79 8.55 -1.29 0.90
N PHE A 80 7.76 -1.70 -0.10
CA PHE A 80 7.03 -2.98 -0.03
C PHE A 80 7.96 -4.22 -0.07
N LEU A 81 9.16 -4.15 -0.65
CA LEU A 81 10.18 -5.21 -0.54
C LEU A 81 10.57 -5.53 0.91
N MET A 82 10.43 -4.54 1.80
CA MET A 82 10.71 -4.74 3.23
C MET A 82 9.68 -5.67 3.89
N ASN A 83 8.51 -5.90 3.30
CA ASN A 83 7.55 -6.88 3.80
C ASN A 83 8.11 -8.31 3.72
N GLY A 84 8.61 -8.71 2.54
CA GLY A 84 9.25 -10.01 2.38
C GLY A 84 10.51 -10.15 3.25
N THR A 85 11.26 -9.05 3.43
CA THR A 85 12.42 -9.03 4.35
C THR A 85 11.98 -9.25 5.80
N ALA A 86 10.89 -8.60 6.23
CA ALA A 86 10.31 -8.79 7.55
C ALA A 86 9.81 -10.23 7.77
N GLN A 87 9.25 -10.88 6.74
CA GLN A 87 8.87 -12.29 6.82
C GLN A 87 10.07 -13.21 7.04
N ILE A 88 11.19 -12.98 6.34
CA ILE A 88 12.43 -13.75 6.52
C ILE A 88 12.98 -13.55 7.93
N VAL A 89 13.14 -12.30 8.38
CA VAL A 89 13.68 -11.99 9.72
C VAL A 89 12.76 -12.56 10.82
N SER A 90 11.44 -12.41 10.67
CA SER A 90 10.44 -12.96 11.58
C SER A 90 10.50 -14.49 11.63
N GLY A 91 10.65 -15.16 10.48
CA GLY A 91 10.82 -16.60 10.41
C GLY A 91 12.10 -17.08 11.10
N LEU A 92 13.25 -16.46 10.80
CA LEU A 92 14.52 -16.80 11.45
C LEU A 92 14.50 -16.57 12.96
N LEU A 93 13.91 -15.45 13.39
CA LEU A 93 13.76 -15.12 14.80
C LEU A 93 12.83 -16.12 15.50
N SER A 94 11.72 -16.50 14.86
CA SER A 94 10.80 -17.51 15.39
C SER A 94 11.49 -18.87 15.50
N TYR A 95 12.30 -19.27 14.51
CA TYR A 95 13.11 -20.48 14.60
C TYR A 95 14.10 -20.43 15.77
N ALA A 96 14.85 -19.32 15.90
CA ALA A 96 15.80 -19.15 17.00
C ALA A 96 15.11 -19.26 18.36
N VAL A 97 13.99 -18.57 18.55
CA VAL A 97 13.22 -18.58 19.81
C VAL A 97 12.64 -19.96 20.13
N LEU A 98 12.27 -20.76 19.12
CA LEU A 98 11.79 -22.13 19.33
C LEU A 98 12.90 -23.10 19.80
N GLN A 99 14.17 -22.80 19.51
CA GLN A 99 15.32 -23.60 19.94
C GLN A 99 15.79 -23.25 21.35
N ILE A 100 15.43 -22.06 21.86
CA ILE A 100 15.75 -21.67 23.23
C ILE A 100 14.84 -22.50 24.15
N GLY A 101 15.36 -23.62 24.65
CA GLY A 101 14.72 -24.48 25.63
C GLY A 101 14.56 -23.79 26.98
N LEU A 102 13.73 -22.75 27.04
CA LEU A 102 13.37 -22.05 28.27
C LEU A 102 12.46 -22.96 29.09
N ASP A 103 12.98 -23.39 30.23
CA ASP A 103 12.18 -23.99 31.30
C ASP A 103 10.99 -23.08 31.63
N ASN A 104 9.90 -23.71 32.05
CA ASN A 104 8.51 -23.26 32.30
C ASN A 104 8.21 -21.78 32.70
N ALA A 105 9.19 -20.94 33.03
CA ALA A 105 9.02 -19.52 33.39
C ALA A 105 8.76 -18.57 32.20
N PHE A 106 9.39 -18.79 31.02
CA PHE A 106 9.23 -17.90 29.86
C PHE A 106 8.75 -18.66 28.62
N LYS A 107 7.46 -18.49 28.28
CA LYS A 107 6.89 -19.07 27.06
C LYS A 107 7.59 -18.46 25.83
N PRO A 108 8.01 -19.26 24.82
CA PRO A 108 8.76 -18.78 23.64
C PRO A 108 8.11 -17.57 22.93
N TRP A 109 6.79 -17.54 22.82
CA TRP A 109 6.06 -16.43 22.19
C TRP A 109 6.27 -15.07 22.89
N ARG A 110 6.51 -15.05 24.21
CA ARG A 110 6.78 -13.81 24.97
C ARG A 110 8.15 -13.23 24.60
N VAL A 111 9.14 -14.10 24.49
CA VAL A 111 10.51 -13.73 24.08
C VAL A 111 10.48 -13.21 22.65
N PHE A 112 9.70 -13.83 21.76
CA PHE A 112 9.52 -13.37 20.39
C PHE A 112 8.98 -11.92 20.31
N PHE A 113 7.93 -11.59 21.08
CA PHE A 113 7.39 -10.23 21.10
C PHE A 113 8.32 -9.20 21.74
N LEU A 114 9.08 -9.58 22.76
CA LEU A 114 10.08 -8.69 23.37
C LEU A 114 11.24 -8.39 22.41
N LEU A 115 11.75 -9.40 21.70
CA LEU A 115 12.83 -9.21 20.73
C LEU A 115 12.38 -8.35 19.56
N THR A 116 11.22 -8.66 18.97
CA THR A 116 10.67 -7.87 17.86
C THR A 116 10.35 -6.44 18.28
N GLY A 117 9.67 -6.24 19.41
CA GLY A 117 9.37 -4.91 19.95
C GLY A 117 10.63 -4.11 20.30
N GLY A 118 11.63 -4.75 20.90
CA GLY A 118 12.92 -4.12 21.20
C GLY A 118 13.69 -3.68 19.96
N MET A 119 13.76 -4.53 18.93
CA MET A 119 14.35 -4.16 17.64
C MET A 119 13.60 -2.98 17.00
N THR A 120 12.27 -2.97 17.05
CA THR A 120 11.48 -1.86 16.53
C THR A 120 11.71 -0.56 17.31
N LEU A 121 11.88 -0.60 18.64
CA LEU A 121 12.22 0.59 19.43
C LEU A 121 13.53 1.23 18.99
N VAL A 122 14.57 0.42 18.75
CA VAL A 122 15.87 0.92 18.28
C VAL A 122 15.71 1.60 16.91
N VAL A 123 14.96 0.98 15.99
CA VAL A 123 14.68 1.56 14.67
C VAL A 123 13.83 2.83 14.79
N ALA A 124 12.85 2.88 15.71
CA ALA A 124 12.02 4.05 15.94
C ALA A 124 12.85 5.26 16.41
N LEU A 125 13.80 5.03 17.32
CA LEU A 125 14.75 6.05 17.79
C LEU A 125 15.68 6.52 16.68
N ALA A 126 16.22 5.59 15.87
CA ALA A 126 17.03 5.95 14.71
C ALA A 126 16.23 6.79 13.71
N TYR A 127 14.97 6.42 13.46
CA TYR A 127 14.06 7.16 12.59
C TYR A 127 13.77 8.56 13.15
N TRP A 128 13.58 8.71 14.48
CA TRP A 128 13.36 10.03 15.10
C TRP A 128 14.54 10.98 14.87
N ILE A 129 15.78 10.47 14.92
CA ILE A 129 17.00 11.27 14.86
C ILE A 129 17.40 11.59 13.42
N TRP A 130 17.30 10.61 12.51
CA TRP A 130 17.85 10.70 11.16
C TRP A 130 16.84 11.02 10.07
N PHE A 131 15.55 10.77 10.28
CA PHE A 131 14.56 10.93 9.21
C PHE A 131 14.15 12.40 9.02
N PRO A 132 14.32 12.98 7.81
CA PRO A 132 13.92 14.36 7.54
C PRO A 132 12.40 14.48 7.32
N ASP A 133 11.79 15.53 7.87
CA ASP A 133 10.35 15.78 7.70
C ASP A 133 10.00 16.30 6.30
N SER A 134 10.92 17.00 5.63
CA SER A 134 10.77 17.57 4.29
C SER A 134 12.12 17.77 3.60
N PRO A 135 12.18 17.93 2.27
CA PRO A 135 13.40 18.30 1.56
C PRO A 135 14.06 19.58 2.13
N MET A 136 13.25 20.55 2.56
CA MET A 136 13.73 21.81 3.14
C MET A 136 14.38 21.63 4.52
N THR A 137 13.85 20.72 5.34
CA THR A 137 14.36 20.42 6.68
C THR A 137 15.45 19.35 6.68
N ALA A 138 15.82 18.83 5.51
CA ALA A 138 16.86 17.83 5.36
C ALA A 138 18.22 18.40 5.78
N LYS A 139 18.82 17.79 6.80
CA LYS A 139 20.13 18.18 7.33
C LYS A 139 21.30 17.69 6.47
N PHE A 140 21.06 16.75 5.57
CA PHE A 140 22.10 16.15 4.72
C PHE A 140 22.25 16.84 3.35
N LEU A 141 21.35 17.76 2.99
CA LEU A 141 21.39 18.51 1.73
C LEU A 141 21.93 19.92 1.96
N THR A 142 22.77 20.38 1.04
CA THR A 142 23.16 21.80 0.91
C THR A 142 21.97 22.65 0.43
N GLU A 143 22.04 23.98 0.58
CA GLU A 143 20.94 24.87 0.14
C GLU A 143 20.66 24.76 -1.36
N ASP A 144 21.70 24.66 -2.19
CA ASP A 144 21.57 24.48 -3.63
C ASP A 144 20.90 23.13 -4.00
N GLU A 145 21.25 22.06 -3.29
CA GLU A 145 20.62 20.74 -3.50
C GLU A 145 19.15 20.73 -3.05
N LYS A 146 18.79 21.50 -2.02
CA LYS A 146 17.39 21.66 -1.60
C LYS A 146 16.56 22.35 -2.68
N ILE A 147 17.10 23.42 -3.27
CA ILE A 147 16.45 24.14 -4.37
C ILE A 147 16.28 23.19 -5.57
N MET A 148 17.33 22.44 -5.93
CA MET A 148 17.27 21.46 -7.02
C MET A 148 16.25 20.34 -6.76
N ALA A 149 16.14 19.85 -5.52
CA ALA A 149 15.15 18.85 -5.15
C ALA A 149 13.72 19.39 -5.31
N ILE A 150 13.46 20.64 -4.89
CA ILE A 150 12.16 21.29 -5.06
C ILE A 150 11.83 21.48 -6.53
N GLU A 151 12.77 21.97 -7.33
CA GLU A 151 12.53 22.24 -8.75
C GLU A 151 12.21 20.93 -9.50
N ARG A 152 12.84 19.82 -9.15
CA ARG A 152 12.47 18.49 -9.69
C ARG A 152 11.05 18.08 -9.33
N ILE A 153 10.61 18.35 -8.12
CA ILE A 153 9.25 18.01 -7.68
C ILE A 153 8.23 18.96 -8.31
N ARG A 154 8.63 20.17 -8.71
CA ARG A 154 7.79 21.11 -9.45
C ARG A 154 7.30 20.51 -10.77
N GLU A 155 8.10 19.66 -11.42
CA GLU A 155 7.71 18.90 -12.62
C GLU A 155 6.53 17.94 -12.38
N ASN A 156 6.28 17.53 -11.13
CA ASN A 156 5.12 16.69 -10.82
C ASN A 156 3.80 17.41 -11.02
N LYS A 157 3.82 18.76 -11.11
CA LYS A 157 2.64 19.60 -11.36
C LYS A 157 1.47 19.27 -10.42
N THR A 158 1.76 18.67 -9.27
CA THR A 158 0.85 18.57 -8.14
C THR A 158 0.92 19.93 -7.46
N GLY A 159 -0.11 20.75 -7.67
CA GLY A 159 -0.18 22.10 -7.12
C GLY A 159 0.27 22.19 -5.66
N VAL A 160 0.78 23.35 -5.28
CA VAL A 160 1.25 23.66 -3.92
C VAL A 160 0.23 23.12 -2.91
N GLU A 161 0.71 22.31 -1.96
CA GLU A 161 -0.06 21.57 -0.96
C GLU A 161 -1.20 22.44 -0.39
N ASN A 162 -2.38 22.34 -0.99
CA ASN A 162 -3.48 23.22 -0.66
C ASN A 162 -4.27 22.56 0.46
N LYS A 163 -3.96 22.91 1.71
CA LYS A 163 -4.61 22.37 2.92
C LYS A 163 -6.09 22.77 3.05
N THR A 164 -6.67 23.42 2.05
CA THR A 164 -8.06 23.87 2.02
C THR A 164 -8.97 22.76 1.48
N TRP A 165 -9.95 22.36 2.29
CA TRP A 165 -10.94 21.37 1.91
C TRP A 165 -11.95 21.97 0.92
N LYS A 166 -12.09 21.35 -0.26
CA LYS A 166 -13.05 21.79 -1.29
C LYS A 166 -14.19 20.80 -1.43
N LYS A 167 -15.40 21.22 -1.05
CA LYS A 167 -16.61 20.38 -1.11
C LYS A 167 -16.92 19.90 -2.53
N ASP A 168 -16.68 20.72 -3.54
CA ASP A 168 -16.97 20.37 -4.94
C ASP A 168 -16.09 19.20 -5.42
N GLN A 169 -14.80 19.24 -5.08
CA GLN A 169 -13.88 18.13 -5.37
C GLN A 169 -14.28 16.84 -4.63
N PHE A 170 -14.81 16.95 -3.41
CA PHE A 170 -15.28 15.79 -2.65
C PHE A 170 -16.50 15.13 -3.29
N VAL A 171 -17.51 15.91 -3.68
CA VAL A 171 -18.70 15.40 -4.37
C VAL A 171 -18.31 14.80 -5.73
N GLU A 172 -17.41 15.47 -6.46
CA GLU A 172 -16.88 14.93 -7.72
C GLU A 172 -16.17 13.59 -7.52
N ALA A 173 -15.39 13.44 -6.44
CA ALA A 173 -14.70 12.19 -6.10
C ALA A 173 -15.69 11.03 -5.91
N LEU A 174 -16.77 11.26 -5.14
CA LEU A 174 -17.76 10.23 -4.82
C LEU A 174 -18.58 9.79 -6.03
N CYS A 175 -18.79 10.68 -7.00
CA CYS A 175 -19.45 10.35 -8.26
C CYS A 175 -18.48 9.77 -9.30
N ASP A 176 -17.18 9.68 -9.01
CA ASP A 176 -16.20 9.15 -9.95
C ASP A 176 -16.19 7.61 -9.93
N TRP A 177 -16.31 7.00 -11.12
CA TRP A 177 -16.24 5.56 -11.29
C TRP A 177 -14.86 5.00 -10.88
N LYS A 178 -13.80 5.80 -11.03
CA LYS A 178 -12.42 5.40 -10.67
C LYS A 178 -12.35 5.05 -9.18
N LEU A 179 -12.95 5.87 -8.32
CA LEU A 179 -12.96 5.68 -6.88
C LEU A 179 -13.54 4.32 -6.51
N TRP A 180 -14.74 4.02 -6.98
CA TRP A 180 -15.43 2.79 -6.62
C TRP A 180 -14.75 1.55 -7.20
N THR A 181 -14.23 1.64 -8.43
CA THR A 181 -13.57 0.50 -9.08
C THR A 181 -12.26 0.15 -8.39
N PHE A 182 -11.45 1.14 -8.01
CA PHE A 182 -10.23 0.94 -7.24
C PHE A 182 -10.52 0.45 -5.81
N ALA A 183 -11.58 0.96 -5.15
CA ALA A 183 -11.98 0.51 -3.82
C ALA A 183 -12.47 -0.95 -3.80
N VAL A 184 -13.30 -1.34 -4.78
CA VAL A 184 -13.78 -2.72 -4.91
C VAL A 184 -12.62 -3.66 -5.29
N PHE A 185 -11.71 -3.23 -6.17
CA PHE A 185 -10.48 -3.97 -6.44
C PHE A 185 -9.67 -4.21 -5.16
N ALA A 186 -9.46 -3.18 -4.32
CA ALA A 186 -8.72 -3.29 -3.08
C ALA A 186 -9.37 -4.28 -2.10
N ALA A 187 -10.71 -4.31 -2.04
CA ALA A 187 -11.46 -5.24 -1.21
C ALA A 187 -11.23 -6.69 -1.64
N PHE A 188 -11.48 -7.03 -2.92
CA PHE A 188 -11.28 -8.39 -3.42
C PHE A 188 -9.82 -8.83 -3.36
N ASN A 189 -8.87 -7.93 -3.63
CA ASN A 189 -7.44 -8.26 -3.61
C ASN A 189 -6.94 -8.57 -2.19
N ASN A 190 -7.61 -8.09 -1.14
CA ASN A 190 -7.22 -8.33 0.25
C ASN A 190 -8.01 -9.43 0.96
N VAL A 191 -9.06 -9.99 0.35
CA VAL A 191 -9.71 -11.21 0.88
C VAL A 191 -8.69 -12.34 1.12
N PRO A 192 -7.69 -12.58 0.23
CA PRO A 192 -6.69 -13.61 0.45
C PRO A 192 -5.59 -13.23 1.46
N ASN A 193 -5.55 -12.02 2.02
CA ASN A 193 -4.47 -11.58 2.90
C ASN A 193 -4.32 -12.46 4.16
N SER A 194 -5.43 -13.07 4.62
CA SER A 194 -5.41 -14.05 5.72
C SER A 194 -4.56 -15.30 5.44
N LEU A 195 -4.20 -15.54 4.18
CA LEU A 195 -3.34 -16.64 3.75
C LEU A 195 -1.96 -16.60 4.43
N THR A 196 -1.42 -15.42 4.75
CA THR A 196 -0.12 -15.31 5.45
C THR A 196 -0.10 -16.07 6.78
N ASN A 197 -1.19 -15.97 7.56
CA ASN A 197 -1.33 -16.70 8.82
C ASN A 197 -1.70 -18.18 8.58
N GLN A 198 -2.54 -18.43 7.59
CA GLN A 198 -3.04 -19.78 7.29
C GLN A 198 -2.00 -20.66 6.62
N ASN A 199 -1.03 -20.09 5.90
CA ASN A 199 0.07 -20.81 5.26
C ASN A 199 0.84 -21.66 6.26
N SER A 200 1.16 -21.10 7.44
CA SER A 200 1.83 -21.85 8.50
C SER A 200 0.98 -23.03 9.01
N LEU A 201 -0.33 -22.83 9.15
CA LEU A 201 -1.25 -23.90 9.57
C LEU A 201 -1.42 -24.98 8.50
N ILE A 202 -1.49 -24.58 7.22
CA ILE A 202 -1.61 -25.50 6.08
C ILE A 202 -0.33 -26.34 5.95
N ILE A 203 0.85 -25.72 6.03
CA ILE A 203 2.12 -26.43 6.01
C ILE A 203 2.22 -27.42 7.18
N LYS A 204 1.81 -27.01 8.40
CA LYS A 204 1.74 -27.92 9.54
C LYS A 204 0.79 -29.09 9.29
N SER A 205 -0.36 -28.87 8.65
CA SER A 205 -1.30 -29.96 8.31
C SER A 205 -0.78 -30.93 7.24
N LEU A 206 0.26 -30.57 6.47
CA LEU A 206 0.94 -31.49 5.55
C LEU A 206 1.89 -32.46 6.29
N GLY A 207 2.06 -32.31 7.61
CA GLY A 207 2.89 -33.17 8.45
C GLY A 207 4.33 -32.67 8.63
N TYR A 208 4.59 -31.39 8.37
CA TYR A 208 5.86 -30.75 8.72
C TYR A 208 5.88 -30.33 10.19
N GLU A 209 7.06 -30.37 10.80
CA GLU A 209 7.24 -29.90 12.18
C GLU A 209 7.15 -28.38 12.27
N THR A 210 6.93 -27.86 13.49
CA THR A 210 6.71 -26.41 13.68
C THR A 210 7.96 -25.58 13.34
N TRP A 211 9.17 -26.07 13.63
CA TRP A 211 10.41 -25.39 13.24
C TRP A 211 10.62 -25.39 11.71
N GLN A 212 10.25 -26.49 11.03
CA GLN A 212 10.32 -26.59 9.56
C GLN A 212 9.33 -25.61 8.92
N THR A 213 8.13 -25.50 9.47
CA THR A 213 7.08 -24.59 9.00
C THR A 213 7.56 -23.15 8.99
N THR A 214 8.21 -22.71 10.07
CA THR A 214 8.77 -21.36 10.18
C THR A 214 9.87 -21.10 9.14
N LEU A 215 10.75 -22.07 8.92
CA LEU A 215 11.82 -21.95 7.91
C LEU A 215 11.25 -21.93 6.49
N LEU A 216 10.25 -22.76 6.21
CA LEU A 216 9.52 -22.77 4.94
C LEU A 216 8.78 -21.45 4.69
N GLY A 217 8.40 -20.72 5.74
CA GLY A 217 7.86 -19.36 5.64
C GLY A 217 8.88 -18.33 5.17
N CYS A 218 10.17 -18.52 5.44
CA CYS A 218 11.23 -17.63 4.93
C CYS A 218 11.30 -17.66 3.41
N VAL A 219 11.02 -18.81 2.79
CA VAL A 219 10.96 -18.97 1.33
C VAL A 219 9.87 -18.09 0.72
N SER A 220 8.70 -17.99 1.37
CA SER A 220 7.64 -17.08 0.93
C SER A 220 8.11 -15.63 0.90
N GLY A 221 8.88 -15.19 1.90
CA GLY A 221 9.46 -13.85 1.92
C GLY A 221 10.45 -13.60 0.78
N VAL A 222 11.27 -14.60 0.42
CA VAL A 222 12.17 -14.51 -0.75
C VAL A 222 11.37 -14.40 -2.05
N VAL A 223 10.33 -15.21 -2.21
CA VAL A 223 9.45 -15.16 -3.39
C VAL A 223 8.79 -13.79 -3.49
N GLU A 224 8.31 -13.22 -2.39
CA GLU A 224 7.74 -11.87 -2.36
C GLU A 224 8.76 -10.80 -2.79
N ILE A 225 9.99 -10.86 -2.26
CA ILE A 225 11.07 -9.93 -2.66
C ILE A 225 11.35 -10.02 -4.16
N VAL A 226 11.56 -11.23 -4.69
CA VAL A 226 11.87 -11.43 -6.12
C VAL A 226 10.72 -10.94 -6.99
N THR A 227 9.48 -11.16 -6.56
CA THR A 227 8.30 -10.78 -7.32
C THR A 227 8.09 -9.26 -7.35
N ILE A 228 8.22 -8.59 -6.21
CA ILE A 228 8.12 -7.13 -6.14
C ILE A 228 9.30 -6.48 -6.90
N TRP A 229 10.50 -7.07 -6.84
CA TRP A 229 11.65 -6.56 -7.57
C TRP A 229 11.49 -6.72 -9.10
N THR A 230 11.04 -7.88 -9.57
CA THR A 230 10.80 -8.11 -11.00
C THR A 230 9.64 -7.26 -11.53
N SER A 231 8.57 -7.07 -10.75
CA SER A 231 7.45 -6.19 -11.15
C SER A 231 7.84 -4.71 -11.21
N THR A 232 8.66 -4.21 -10.29
CA THR A 232 9.19 -2.83 -10.33
C THR A 232 10.13 -2.61 -11.51
N LEU A 233 10.98 -3.59 -11.84
CA LEU A 233 11.79 -3.56 -13.06
C LEU A 233 10.94 -3.56 -14.33
N ALA A 234 9.87 -4.36 -14.37
CA ALA A 234 8.94 -4.39 -15.49
C ALA A 234 8.25 -3.03 -15.70
N LEU A 235 7.81 -2.39 -14.61
CA LEU A 235 7.24 -1.03 -14.65
C LEU A 235 8.25 0.01 -15.16
N LYS A 236 9.51 -0.10 -14.75
CA LYS A 236 10.57 0.79 -15.23
C LYS A 236 10.85 0.59 -16.73
N ARG A 237 10.82 -0.65 -17.20
CA ARG A 237 11.09 -0.99 -18.61
C ARG A 237 9.94 -0.61 -19.53
N TRP A 238 8.70 -0.78 -19.07
CA TRP A 238 7.49 -0.54 -19.87
C TRP A 238 6.59 0.51 -19.22
N PRO A 239 6.83 1.81 -19.48
CA PRO A 239 5.92 2.86 -19.03
C PRO A 239 4.53 2.67 -19.68
N ASN A 240 3.46 3.07 -18.97
CA ASN A 240 2.05 2.93 -19.41
C ASN A 240 1.53 1.48 -19.60
N HIS A 241 2.16 0.49 -18.99
CA HIS A 241 1.70 -0.90 -18.99
C HIS A 241 1.27 -1.37 -17.60
N ARG A 242 0.91 -0.45 -16.69
CA ARG A 242 0.62 -0.73 -15.27
C ARG A 242 -0.52 -1.74 -15.14
N GLY A 243 -1.61 -1.56 -15.88
CA GLY A 243 -2.73 -2.49 -15.86
C GLY A 243 -2.38 -3.90 -16.34
N TYR A 244 -1.56 -4.02 -17.38
CA TYR A 244 -1.14 -5.35 -17.89
C TYR A 244 -0.16 -6.04 -16.95
N ILE A 245 0.83 -5.31 -16.43
CA ILE A 245 1.81 -5.85 -15.49
C ILE A 245 1.10 -6.30 -14.20
N GLY A 246 0.21 -5.47 -13.66
CA GLY A 246 -0.58 -5.82 -12.47
C GLY A 246 -1.45 -7.06 -12.69
N ALA A 247 -2.16 -7.14 -13.82
CA ALA A 247 -2.95 -8.32 -14.16
C ALA A 247 -2.10 -9.58 -14.37
N ALA A 248 -0.95 -9.46 -15.05
CA ALA A 248 -0.05 -10.58 -15.32
C ALA A 248 0.50 -11.21 -14.02
N TRP A 249 0.82 -10.40 -13.01
CA TRP A 249 1.29 -10.90 -11.71
C TRP A 249 0.19 -11.50 -10.83
N LEU A 250 -1.09 -11.24 -11.13
CA LEU A 250 -2.21 -11.87 -10.44
C LEU A 250 -2.57 -13.25 -11.00
N VAL A 251 -2.32 -13.51 -12.30
CA VAL A 251 -2.63 -14.79 -12.97
C VAL A 251 -1.96 -16.00 -12.29
N PRO A 252 -0.67 -15.98 -11.92
CA PRO A 252 -0.04 -17.08 -11.18
C PRO A 252 -0.78 -17.44 -9.90
N ASN A 253 -1.36 -16.49 -9.17
CA ASN A 253 -2.11 -16.79 -7.94
C ASN A 253 -3.40 -17.57 -8.21
N VAL A 254 -4.09 -17.24 -9.31
CA VAL A 254 -5.27 -17.98 -9.75
C VAL A 254 -4.87 -19.42 -10.07
N ILE A 255 -3.77 -19.60 -10.82
CA ILE A 255 -3.24 -20.93 -11.17
C ILE A 255 -2.82 -21.70 -9.92
N GLY A 256 -2.06 -21.07 -9.02
CA GLY A 256 -1.60 -21.68 -7.77
C GLY A 256 -2.77 -22.11 -6.87
N ALA A 257 -3.79 -21.27 -6.74
CA ALA A 257 -4.98 -21.61 -5.96
C ALA A 257 -5.79 -22.75 -6.60
N ILE A 258 -5.94 -22.79 -7.93
CA ILE A 258 -6.57 -23.91 -8.65
C ILE A 258 -5.78 -25.20 -8.42
N LEU A 259 -4.45 -25.15 -8.57
CA LEU A 259 -3.59 -26.32 -8.39
C LEU A 259 -3.67 -26.87 -6.96
N ILE A 260 -3.77 -26.04 -5.93
CA ILE A 260 -3.94 -26.51 -4.54
C ILE A 260 -5.26 -27.30 -4.38
N VAL A 261 -6.33 -26.89 -5.06
CA VAL A 261 -7.61 -27.60 -5.02
C VAL A 261 -7.58 -28.91 -5.80
N THR A 262 -6.82 -29.00 -6.90
CA THR A 262 -6.80 -30.16 -7.80
C THR A 262 -5.71 -31.20 -7.48
N LEU A 263 -4.55 -30.81 -6.93
CA LEU A 263 -3.41 -31.72 -6.71
C LEU A 263 -3.67 -32.75 -5.62
N PRO A 264 -3.37 -34.05 -5.80
CA PRO A 264 -3.53 -35.05 -4.74
C PRO A 264 -2.69 -34.70 -3.51
N TYR A 265 -3.24 -34.94 -2.31
CA TYR A 265 -2.61 -34.61 -1.02
C TYR A 265 -1.30 -35.40 -0.76
N SER A 266 -1.08 -36.47 -1.51
CA SER A 266 0.18 -37.22 -1.51
C SER A 266 1.36 -36.38 -2.05
N ASN A 267 1.10 -35.43 -2.95
CA ASN A 267 2.14 -34.56 -3.50
C ASN A 267 2.37 -33.32 -2.63
N LYS A 268 2.97 -33.54 -1.44
CA LYS A 268 3.25 -32.48 -0.46
C LYS A 268 4.14 -31.37 -1.04
N ALA A 269 5.13 -31.74 -1.86
CA ALA A 269 6.03 -30.78 -2.51
C ALA A 269 5.27 -29.90 -3.52
N GLY A 270 4.38 -30.49 -4.32
CA GLY A 270 3.55 -29.75 -5.27
C GLY A 270 2.61 -28.75 -4.59
N ILE A 271 1.97 -29.14 -3.49
CA ILE A 271 1.11 -28.23 -2.70
C ILE A 271 1.94 -27.07 -2.13
N LEU A 272 3.14 -27.36 -1.62
CA LEU A 272 4.05 -26.36 -1.05
C LEU A 272 4.51 -25.34 -2.11
N VAL A 273 4.88 -25.81 -3.31
CA VAL A 273 5.20 -24.91 -4.44
C VAL A 273 4.01 -24.05 -4.82
N CYS A 274 2.80 -24.62 -4.86
CA CYS A 274 1.61 -23.84 -5.18
C CYS A 274 1.31 -22.77 -4.12
N LEU A 275 1.57 -23.04 -2.83
CA LEU A 275 1.46 -22.02 -1.77
C LEU A 275 2.43 -20.86 -2.00
N TYR A 276 3.65 -21.13 -2.46
CA TYR A 276 4.60 -20.07 -2.81
C TYR A 276 4.15 -19.29 -4.05
N VAL A 277 3.60 -19.97 -5.06
CA VAL A 277 3.04 -19.32 -6.25
C VAL A 277 1.87 -18.40 -5.88
N THR A 278 1.08 -18.74 -4.86
CA THR A 278 0.02 -17.84 -4.35
C THR A 278 0.53 -16.62 -3.57
N GLY A 279 1.83 -16.55 -3.26
CA GLY A 279 2.48 -15.36 -2.69
C GLY A 279 2.94 -14.34 -3.73
N VAL A 280 2.79 -14.64 -5.02
CA VAL A 280 3.24 -13.81 -6.16
C VAL A 280 2.29 -12.62 -6.41
N GLY A 281 1.15 -12.55 -5.73
CA GLY A 281 0.10 -11.53 -5.98
C GLY A 281 0.34 -10.15 -5.39
N THR A 282 1.29 -9.99 -4.45
CA THR A 282 1.56 -8.70 -3.77
C THR A 282 1.78 -7.52 -4.73
N PRO A 283 2.53 -7.64 -5.84
CA PRO A 283 2.71 -6.54 -6.78
C PRO A 283 1.43 -5.98 -7.36
N GLY A 284 0.39 -6.80 -7.57
CA GLY A 284 -0.90 -6.32 -8.11
C GLY A 284 -1.50 -5.22 -7.23
N PHE A 285 -1.40 -5.38 -5.91
CA PHE A 285 -1.83 -4.36 -4.94
C PHE A 285 -0.94 -3.12 -4.98
N VAL A 286 0.38 -3.30 -4.94
CA VAL A 286 1.36 -2.22 -4.92
C VAL A 286 1.22 -1.32 -6.16
N ILE A 287 1.05 -1.94 -7.34
CA ILE A 287 0.83 -1.24 -8.60
C ILE A 287 -0.49 -0.47 -8.54
N ALA A 288 -1.58 -1.09 -8.10
CA ALA A 288 -2.88 -0.42 -7.99
C ALA A 288 -2.88 0.76 -7.02
N LEU A 289 -2.18 0.64 -5.88
CA LEU A 289 -2.01 1.71 -4.90
C LEU A 289 -1.25 2.92 -5.51
N ALA A 290 -0.17 2.67 -6.24
CA ALA A 290 0.53 3.72 -6.97
C ALA A 290 -0.31 4.27 -8.14
N TRP A 291 -1.16 3.44 -8.74
CA TRP A 291 -1.96 3.81 -9.89
C TRP A 291 -3.13 4.73 -9.52
N VAL A 292 -3.85 4.44 -8.42
CA VAL A 292 -4.96 5.29 -7.95
C VAL A 292 -4.46 6.70 -7.60
N ASN A 293 -3.29 6.81 -6.98
CA ASN A 293 -2.64 8.06 -6.63
C ASN A 293 -2.31 8.93 -7.86
N ASN A 294 -2.00 8.28 -9.00
CA ASN A 294 -1.66 8.94 -10.25
C ASN A 294 -2.85 9.13 -11.21
N CYS A 295 -4.02 8.57 -10.91
CA CYS A 295 -5.21 8.65 -11.78
C CYS A 295 -6.14 9.80 -11.40
N VAL A 296 -5.88 10.52 -10.30
CA VAL A 296 -6.74 11.55 -9.76
C VAL A 296 -5.89 12.78 -9.42
N THR A 297 -6.35 13.96 -9.84
CA THR A 297 -5.78 15.24 -9.45
C THR A 297 -6.76 16.03 -8.61
N GLY A 298 -6.29 17.07 -7.93
CA GLY A 298 -7.05 17.79 -6.92
C GLY A 298 -6.78 17.22 -5.52
N HIS A 299 -6.33 18.06 -4.60
CA HIS A 299 -5.90 17.65 -3.26
C HIS A 299 -7.01 16.93 -2.49
N THR A 300 -8.23 17.48 -2.50
CA THR A 300 -9.37 16.90 -1.80
C THR A 300 -9.87 15.63 -2.50
N LYS A 301 -9.92 15.64 -3.84
CA LYS A 301 -10.35 14.47 -4.63
C LYS A 301 -9.40 13.28 -4.41
N LYS A 302 -8.10 13.50 -4.54
CA LYS A 302 -7.03 12.51 -4.34
C LYS A 302 -7.05 11.89 -2.94
N THR A 303 -7.17 12.73 -1.91
CA THR A 303 -7.28 12.25 -0.51
C THR A 303 -8.52 11.38 -0.32
N THR A 304 -9.65 11.77 -0.91
CA THR A 304 -10.91 11.03 -0.81
C THR A 304 -10.83 9.68 -1.54
N THR A 305 -10.25 9.64 -2.73
CA THR A 305 -10.05 8.40 -3.50
C THR A 305 -9.11 7.44 -2.78
N ASN A 306 -8.01 7.93 -2.22
CA ASN A 306 -7.08 7.11 -1.43
C ASN A 306 -7.76 6.56 -0.17
N ALA A 307 -8.57 7.37 0.52
CA ALA A 307 -9.34 6.92 1.68
C ALA A 307 -10.33 5.80 1.30
N ALA A 308 -11.04 5.92 0.18
CA ALA A 308 -11.95 4.87 -0.30
C ALA A 308 -11.21 3.57 -0.66
N PHE A 309 -10.03 3.66 -1.28
CA PHE A 309 -9.17 2.51 -1.55
C PHE A 309 -8.78 1.77 -0.28
N LEU A 310 -8.37 2.51 0.76
CA LEU A 310 -8.00 1.95 2.06
C LEU A 310 -9.20 1.37 2.84
N ILE A 311 -10.38 1.98 2.72
CA ILE A 311 -11.62 1.40 3.27
C ILE A 311 -11.91 0.05 2.61
N GLY A 312 -11.77 -0.03 1.28
CA GLY A 312 -11.87 -1.29 0.53
C GLY A 312 -10.86 -2.34 1.03
N TYR A 313 -9.60 -1.95 1.17
CA TYR A 313 -8.54 -2.78 1.77
C TYR A 313 -8.94 -3.33 3.15
N CYS A 314 -9.43 -2.46 4.04
CA CYS A 314 -9.89 -2.85 5.39
C CYS A 314 -11.08 -3.81 5.34
N LEU A 315 -12.04 -3.60 4.44
CA LEU A 315 -13.18 -4.49 4.24
C LEU A 315 -12.74 -5.89 3.79
N GLY A 316 -11.80 -5.97 2.86
CA GLY A 316 -11.20 -7.24 2.43
C GLY A 316 -10.56 -7.98 3.61
N ASN A 317 -9.74 -7.29 4.38
CA ASN A 317 -9.07 -7.85 5.57
C ASN A 317 -10.03 -8.24 6.71
N LEU A 318 -11.17 -7.56 6.83
CA LEU A 318 -12.21 -7.93 7.80
C LEU A 318 -12.90 -9.24 7.41
N LEU A 319 -13.16 -9.43 6.10
CA LEU A 319 -13.81 -10.64 5.58
C LEU A 319 -12.84 -11.82 5.47
N ALA A 320 -11.54 -11.56 5.31
CA ALA A 320 -10.50 -12.56 5.07
C ALA A 320 -10.41 -13.69 6.14
N PRO A 321 -10.58 -13.47 7.45
CA PRO A 321 -10.57 -14.54 8.44
C PRO A 321 -11.87 -15.35 8.50
N LEU A 322 -13.01 -14.73 8.16
CA LEU A 322 -14.34 -15.34 8.29
C LEU A 322 -14.54 -16.54 7.38
N MET A 323 -13.80 -16.62 6.26
CA MET A 323 -13.87 -17.77 5.37
C MET A 323 -13.17 -19.04 5.91
N TRP A 324 -12.24 -18.91 6.85
CA TRP A 324 -11.46 -20.04 7.38
C TRP A 324 -12.16 -20.74 8.54
N LEU A 325 -13.26 -21.42 8.25
CA LEU A 325 -13.99 -22.23 9.24
C LEU A 325 -13.39 -23.64 9.38
N ASP A 326 -13.37 -24.17 10.61
CA ASP A 326 -12.86 -25.51 10.91
C ASP A 326 -13.58 -26.61 10.12
N LYS A 327 -14.86 -26.40 9.76
CA LYS A 327 -15.66 -27.30 8.92
C LYS A 327 -15.03 -27.58 7.54
N TYR A 328 -14.18 -26.67 7.04
CA TYR A 328 -13.57 -26.81 5.72
C TYR A 328 -12.20 -27.51 5.72
N LYS A 329 -11.64 -27.79 6.91
CA LYS A 329 -10.38 -28.53 7.05
C LYS A 329 -10.55 -30.00 6.65
N PRO A 330 -9.47 -30.69 6.21
CA PRO A 330 -8.10 -30.18 6.02
C PRO A 330 -7.85 -29.56 4.64
N ARG A 331 -8.75 -29.78 3.68
CA ARG A 331 -8.51 -29.41 2.27
C ARG A 331 -8.84 -27.94 1.96
N ASN A 332 -9.65 -27.28 2.80
CA ASN A 332 -10.04 -25.87 2.69
C ASN A 332 -10.53 -25.48 1.28
N ARG A 333 -11.28 -26.38 0.61
CA ARG A 333 -11.72 -26.17 -0.79
C ARG A 333 -12.53 -24.88 -0.95
N VAL A 334 -13.44 -24.60 -0.01
CA VAL A 334 -14.29 -23.41 -0.04
C VAL A 334 -13.46 -22.11 0.07
N PRO A 335 -12.58 -21.93 1.08
CA PRO A 335 -11.64 -20.81 1.11
C PRO A 335 -10.83 -20.64 -0.17
N TRP A 336 -10.28 -21.72 -0.72
CA TRP A 336 -9.51 -21.65 -1.96
C TRP A 336 -10.36 -21.23 -3.17
N THR A 337 -11.60 -21.70 -3.28
CA THR A 337 -12.54 -21.23 -4.32
C THR A 337 -12.83 -19.74 -4.19
N ILE A 338 -13.03 -19.22 -2.97
CA ILE A 338 -13.23 -17.78 -2.74
C ILE A 338 -12.00 -16.98 -3.19
N ILE A 339 -10.79 -17.47 -2.90
CA ILE A 339 -9.53 -16.86 -3.33
C ILE A 339 -9.41 -16.84 -4.86
N ILE A 340 -9.75 -17.94 -5.54
CA ILE A 340 -9.76 -18.05 -7.01
C ILE A 340 -10.70 -17.01 -7.62
N ILE A 341 -11.94 -16.93 -7.13
CA ILE A 341 -12.95 -15.97 -7.61
C ILE A 341 -12.45 -14.54 -7.39
N SER A 342 -11.93 -14.24 -6.20
CA SER A 342 -11.45 -12.91 -5.84
C SER A 342 -10.31 -12.44 -6.74
N TYR A 343 -9.28 -13.26 -6.94
CA TYR A 343 -8.17 -12.91 -7.85
C TYR A 343 -8.59 -12.84 -9.31
N SER A 344 -9.52 -13.69 -9.75
CA SER A 344 -10.05 -13.64 -11.12
C SER A 344 -10.80 -12.32 -11.39
N ILE A 345 -11.62 -11.89 -10.43
CA ILE A 345 -12.29 -10.57 -10.48
C ILE A 345 -11.25 -9.46 -10.53
N CYS A 346 -10.21 -9.50 -9.68
CA CYS A 346 -9.15 -8.50 -9.68
C CYS A 346 -8.42 -8.37 -11.03
N VAL A 347 -8.12 -9.49 -11.71
CA VAL A 347 -7.52 -9.49 -13.06
C VAL A 347 -8.43 -8.76 -14.06
N VAL A 348 -9.71 -9.11 -14.09
CA VAL A 348 -10.69 -8.49 -14.99
C VAL A 348 -10.85 -7.00 -14.69
N MET A 349 -10.88 -6.62 -13.41
CA MET A 349 -11.00 -5.22 -12.99
C MET A 349 -9.79 -4.39 -13.42
N LEU A 350 -8.55 -4.86 -13.25
CA LEU A 350 -7.36 -4.10 -13.69
C LEU A 350 -7.34 -3.88 -15.21
N LEU A 351 -7.70 -4.91 -15.98
CA LEU A 351 -7.81 -4.79 -17.43
C LEU A 351 -8.97 -3.85 -17.84
N GLY A 352 -10.09 -3.90 -17.13
CA GLY A 352 -11.23 -3.00 -17.33
C GLY A 352 -10.90 -1.54 -17.04
N ILE A 353 -10.23 -1.26 -15.91
CA ILE A 353 -9.73 0.06 -15.55
C ILE A 353 -8.80 0.56 -16.66
N ARG A 354 -7.83 -0.25 -17.06
CA ARG A 354 -6.90 0.10 -18.14
C ARG A 354 -7.63 0.46 -19.44
N TRP A 355 -8.57 -0.39 -19.85
CA TRP A 355 -9.32 -0.20 -21.10
C TRP A 355 -10.11 1.11 -21.06
N ARG A 356 -10.79 1.39 -19.95
CA ARG A 356 -11.57 2.62 -19.78
C ARG A 356 -10.69 3.87 -19.73
N LEU A 357 -9.55 3.84 -19.04
CA LEU A 357 -8.60 4.96 -19.02
C LEU A 357 -7.98 5.20 -20.40
N ASN A 358 -7.69 4.15 -21.16
CA ASN A 358 -7.21 4.29 -22.54
C ASN A 358 -8.28 4.90 -23.45
N TYR A 359 -9.54 4.50 -23.28
CA TYR A 359 -10.66 5.10 -24.00
C TYR A 359 -10.83 6.58 -23.67
N GLU A 360 -10.76 6.96 -22.39
CA GLU A 360 -10.82 8.37 -21.97
C GLU A 360 -9.64 9.19 -22.50
N ASN A 361 -8.42 8.65 -22.49
CA ASN A 361 -7.26 9.31 -23.09
C ASN A 361 -7.46 9.54 -24.59
N LYS A 362 -7.93 8.54 -25.34
CA LYS A 362 -8.22 8.69 -26.78
C LYS A 362 -9.28 9.77 -27.05
N GLN A 363 -10.34 9.84 -26.24
CA GLN A 363 -11.34 10.90 -26.37
C GLN A 363 -10.75 12.29 -26.08
N ARG A 364 -9.84 12.39 -25.11
CA ARG A 364 -9.15 13.65 -24.79
C ARG A 364 -8.18 14.06 -25.90
N ASP A 365 -7.48 13.10 -26.51
CA ASP A 365 -6.61 13.35 -27.66
C ASP A 365 -7.39 13.92 -28.85
N ILE A 366 -8.59 13.39 -29.12
CA ILE A 366 -9.48 13.90 -30.18
C ILE A 366 -9.94 15.33 -29.85
N ARG A 367 -10.43 15.58 -28.64
CA ARG A 367 -10.90 16.93 -28.24
C ARG A 367 -9.80 17.98 -28.26
N GLN A 368 -8.57 17.60 -27.89
CA GLN A 368 -7.42 18.50 -27.92
C GLN A 368 -6.92 18.74 -29.36
N ALA A 369 -7.08 17.77 -30.26
CA ALA A 369 -6.84 18.00 -31.68
C ALA A 369 -7.89 18.94 -32.31
N GLU A 370 -9.09 18.99 -31.74
CA GLU A 370 -10.18 19.88 -32.15
C GLU A 370 -10.08 21.29 -31.52
N SER A 371 -9.46 21.45 -30.34
CA SER A 371 -9.21 22.76 -29.70
C SER A 371 -7.85 23.36 -30.11
N THR A 372 -7.86 24.41 -30.94
CA THR A 372 -6.64 25.15 -31.35
C THR A 372 -6.30 26.33 -30.41
N SER A 373 -6.94 26.43 -29.24
CA SER A 373 -6.87 27.60 -28.36
C SER A 373 -5.77 27.47 -27.27
N GLU A 374 -4.87 28.46 -27.20
CA GLU A 374 -3.86 28.66 -26.13
C GLU A 374 -4.45 28.78 -24.71
N GLU A 375 -5.78 28.89 -24.58
CA GLU A 375 -6.53 28.91 -23.32
C GLU A 375 -6.52 27.57 -22.56
N ASP A 376 -6.06 26.48 -23.16
CA ASP A 376 -6.02 25.16 -22.52
C ASP A 376 -4.84 24.99 -21.54
N GLU A 377 -3.79 25.81 -21.63
CA GLU A 377 -2.60 25.72 -20.76
C GLU A 377 -2.66 26.65 -19.53
N TYR A 378 -3.29 27.81 -19.63
CA TYR A 378 -3.28 28.86 -18.60
C TYR A 378 -4.66 29.14 -18.06
N GLY A 379 -4.74 29.48 -16.78
CA GLY A 379 -5.93 30.10 -16.23
C GLY A 379 -5.56 31.25 -15.32
N TYR A 380 -6.59 31.86 -14.74
CA TYR A 380 -6.47 33.10 -14.01
C TYR A 380 -6.84 32.88 -12.54
N ILE A 381 -5.97 33.27 -11.61
CA ILE A 381 -6.24 33.29 -10.17
C ILE A 381 -6.37 34.75 -9.75
N ASP A 382 -7.51 35.14 -9.20
CA ASP A 382 -7.72 36.47 -8.64
C ASP A 382 -7.25 36.50 -7.19
N GLU A 383 -6.19 37.26 -6.92
CA GLU A 383 -5.71 37.55 -5.56
C GLU A 383 -6.32 38.89 -5.10
N VAL A 384 -7.12 38.86 -4.03
CA VAL A 384 -7.73 40.06 -3.45
C VAL A 384 -6.75 40.61 -2.40
N LEU A 385 -6.15 41.76 -2.67
CA LEU A 385 -5.31 42.48 -1.71
C LEU A 385 -6.13 43.00 -0.53
N GLU A 386 -5.49 43.31 0.60
CA GLU A 386 -6.15 43.89 1.81
C GLU A 386 -6.92 45.19 1.53
N ASP A 387 -6.58 45.89 0.43
CA ASP A 387 -7.26 47.12 -0.04
C ASP A 387 -8.46 46.85 -0.97
N GLY A 388 -8.87 45.59 -1.16
CA GLY A 388 -10.05 45.21 -1.95
C GLY A 388 -9.85 45.22 -3.47
N THR A 389 -8.61 45.38 -3.95
CA THR A 389 -8.24 45.27 -5.37
C THR A 389 -7.91 43.83 -5.73
N THR A 390 -8.56 43.30 -6.77
CA THR A 390 -8.27 41.99 -7.37
C THR A 390 -7.14 42.10 -8.38
N ILE A 391 -6.03 41.42 -8.13
CA ILE A 391 -4.96 41.22 -9.11
C ILE A 391 -5.12 39.83 -9.71
N THR A 392 -5.39 39.78 -11.02
CA THR A 392 -5.54 38.53 -11.77
C THR A 392 -4.18 38.02 -12.22
N HIS A 393 -3.64 37.00 -11.54
CA HIS A 393 -2.41 36.34 -11.94
C HIS A 393 -2.68 35.30 -13.02
N LYS A 394 -1.97 35.40 -14.15
CA LYS A 394 -1.92 34.36 -15.18
C LYS A 394 -1.05 33.22 -14.65
N VAL A 395 -1.67 32.11 -14.30
CA VAL A 395 -1.01 30.93 -13.75
C VAL A 395 -1.30 29.75 -14.67
N GLU A 396 -0.30 28.93 -15.01
CA GLU A 396 -0.58 27.67 -15.72
C GLU A 396 -1.67 26.89 -14.94
N LYS A 397 -2.69 26.36 -15.65
CA LYS A 397 -3.78 25.56 -15.04
C LYS A 397 -3.26 24.38 -14.22
N THR A 398 -2.00 24.01 -14.41
CA THR A 398 -1.29 22.95 -13.68
C THR A 398 -0.84 23.35 -12.27
N PHE A 399 -0.73 24.64 -11.94
CA PHE A 399 -0.56 25.10 -10.55
C PHE A 399 -1.89 25.38 -9.86
N MET A 400 -2.99 25.42 -10.61
CA MET A 400 -4.31 25.41 -10.00
C MET A 400 -4.66 24.02 -9.50
N ASP A 401 -5.22 23.96 -8.29
CA ASP A 401 -5.76 22.74 -7.72
C ASP A 401 -7.08 22.35 -8.41
N LEU A 402 -6.97 21.95 -9.69
CA LEU A 402 -8.03 21.48 -10.57
C LEU A 402 -8.11 19.94 -10.53
N THR A 403 -9.33 19.43 -10.62
CA THR A 403 -9.57 17.98 -10.73
C THR A 403 -9.21 17.45 -12.12
N ASP A 404 -9.06 16.14 -12.25
CA ASP A 404 -8.72 15.48 -13.51
C ASP A 404 -9.83 15.64 -14.57
N LYS A 405 -11.05 15.96 -14.16
CA LYS A 405 -12.16 16.33 -15.06
C LYS A 405 -12.09 17.78 -15.50
N GLN A 406 -11.64 18.68 -14.63
CA GLN A 406 -11.47 20.11 -14.92
C GLN A 406 -10.22 20.37 -15.77
N ASN A 407 -9.14 19.61 -15.53
CA ASN A 407 -7.92 19.69 -16.32
C ASN A 407 -7.98 18.75 -17.54
N LEU A 408 -8.39 19.30 -18.68
CA LEU A 408 -8.49 18.55 -19.95
C LEU A 408 -7.13 18.14 -20.52
N SER A 409 -6.05 18.85 -20.17
CA SER A 409 -4.68 18.49 -20.56
C SER A 409 -4.15 17.25 -19.82
N PHE A 410 -4.77 16.86 -18.69
CA PHE A 410 -4.36 15.71 -17.90
C PHE A 410 -4.55 14.39 -18.67
N ARG A 411 -3.51 13.56 -18.68
CA ARG A 411 -3.50 12.21 -19.27
C ARG A 411 -3.42 11.15 -18.20
N TYR A 412 -4.32 10.18 -18.27
CA TYR A 412 -4.35 9.10 -17.31
C TYR A 412 -3.21 8.10 -17.58
N PRO A 413 -2.47 7.66 -16.55
CA PRO A 413 -1.55 6.56 -16.69
C PRO A 413 -2.30 5.25 -16.97
N LEU A 414 -1.73 4.37 -17.79
CA LEU A 414 -2.35 3.11 -18.25
C LEU A 414 -1.75 1.85 -17.60
#